data_AF-A0A1E7YLZ1-F1
#
_entry.id   AF-A0A1E7YLZ1-F1
#
_cell.length_a   1.000
_cell.length_b   1.000
_cell.length_c   1.000
_cell.angle_alpha   90.00
_cell.angle_beta   90.00
_cell.angle_gamma   90.00
#
_symmetry.space_group_name_H-M   'P 1'
#
loop_
_entity.id
_entity.type
_entity.pdbx_description
1 polymer ?
#
loop_
_entity_poly.entity_id
_entity_poly.type
_entity_poly.pdbx_seq_one_letter_code
_entity_poly.pdbx_strand_id
1 'polypeptide(L)'
;MRDRRPQGLVAVLLLVAALGAPAYAAAGVDVPLPERAAAQVEGLHLLGAGHLNWFVFSVYDAALYVTGTSYSPERPFALAIRYERNFSAAELARTSLKEMLKLNPDGHAHKARWAQDLERAFPSVKSGDVLV
;
A
#
# COMPACT_ATOMS: atom_id res chain seq x y z
N MET A 1 -18.07 20.38 25.73
CA MET A 1 -17.30 19.18 25.33
C MET A 1 -17.04 19.26 23.83
N ARG A 2 -15.82 19.64 23.43
CA ARG A 2 -15.40 19.70 22.02
C ARG A 2 -14.98 18.30 21.60
N ASP A 3 -15.74 17.72 20.68
CA ASP A 3 -15.45 16.45 20.04
C ASP A 3 -14.21 16.62 19.14
N ARG A 4 -13.02 16.58 19.74
CA ARG A 4 -11.73 16.54 19.05
C ARG A 4 -11.53 15.14 18.50
N ARG A 5 -12.29 14.80 17.45
CA ARG A 5 -11.95 13.64 16.62
C ARG A 5 -10.59 13.92 15.98
N PRO A 6 -9.56 13.10 16.21
CA PRO A 6 -8.24 13.32 15.61
C PRO A 6 -8.34 13.11 14.09
N GLN A 7 -8.60 14.19 13.35
CA GLN A 7 -8.62 14.23 11.88
C GLN A 7 -7.21 14.07 11.24
N GLY A 8 -6.29 13.35 11.90
CA GLY A 8 -4.85 13.42 11.64
C GLY A 8 -4.14 12.07 11.48
N LEU A 9 -4.81 11.01 11.04
CA LEU A 9 -4.17 9.71 10.81
C LEU A 9 -4.61 9.13 9.47
N VAL A 10 -4.20 9.81 8.41
CA VAL A 10 -4.35 9.36 7.03
C VAL A 10 -3.19 8.40 6.76
N ALA A 11 -3.46 7.10 6.91
CA ALA A 11 -2.52 6.03 6.60
C ALA A 11 -2.30 5.93 5.09
N VAL A 12 -1.36 6.77 4.66
CA VAL A 12 -0.35 6.52 3.65
C VAL A 12 -0.49 5.16 2.94
N LEU A 13 -0.94 5.18 1.69
CA LEU A 13 -0.66 4.12 0.74
C LEU A 13 0.43 4.70 -0.17
N LEU A 14 1.67 4.76 0.34
CA LEU A 14 2.80 5.25 -0.45
C LEU A 14 3.24 4.14 -1.39
N LEU A 15 2.80 4.28 -2.65
CA LEU A 15 3.37 3.62 -3.83
C LEU A 15 4.82 4.08 -4.12
N VAL A 16 5.50 4.82 -3.24
CA VAL A 16 6.78 5.44 -3.60
C VAL A 16 7.76 5.41 -2.45
N ALA A 17 8.67 4.44 -2.48
CA ALA A 17 10.10 4.63 -2.26
C ALA A 17 10.89 3.33 -2.49
N ALA A 18 10.93 2.82 -3.72
CA ALA A 18 11.88 1.75 -4.10
C ALA A 18 12.74 2.09 -5.31
N LEU A 19 12.88 3.38 -5.66
CA LEU A 19 13.67 3.82 -6.82
C LEU A 19 14.84 4.76 -6.49
N GLY A 20 15.33 4.84 -5.24
CA GLY A 20 16.53 5.66 -5.00
C GLY A 20 17.11 5.80 -3.59
N ALA A 21 16.63 5.08 -2.58
CA ALA A 21 17.34 5.02 -1.29
C ALA A 21 18.27 3.80 -1.30
N PRO A 22 19.50 3.91 -0.75
CA PRO A 22 20.33 2.73 -0.52
C PRO A 22 19.49 1.76 0.30
N ALA A 23 19.54 0.48 -0.05
CA ALA A 23 18.88 -0.58 0.69
C ALA A 23 19.23 -0.43 2.17
N TYR A 24 18.37 0.23 2.95
CA TYR A 24 18.07 -0.27 4.28
C TYR A 24 17.52 -1.63 3.98
N ALA A 25 18.40 -2.63 4.01
CA ALA A 25 17.99 -4.01 4.12
C ALA A 25 16.98 -4.01 5.26
N ALA A 26 15.70 -4.13 4.92
CA ALA A 26 14.62 -4.25 5.87
C ALA A 26 14.74 -5.65 6.48
N ALA A 27 15.85 -5.90 7.17
CA ALA A 27 16.09 -7.10 7.93
C ALA A 27 14.99 -7.14 8.99
N GLY A 28 13.98 -7.97 8.77
CA GLY A 28 12.84 -8.16 9.67
C GLY A 28 11.47 -7.74 9.13
N VAL A 29 11.37 -7.12 7.94
CA VAL A 29 10.05 -6.89 7.31
C VAL A 29 9.67 -8.13 6.50
N ASP A 30 8.98 -9.04 7.16
CA ASP A 30 8.38 -10.22 6.53
C ASP A 30 6.89 -9.96 6.32
N VAL A 31 6.47 -9.60 5.11
CA VAL A 31 5.04 -9.54 4.76
C VAL A 31 4.75 -10.71 3.84
N PRO A 32 4.05 -11.75 4.30
CA PRO A 32 3.80 -12.92 3.46
C PRO A 32 2.85 -12.57 2.33
N LEU A 33 3.15 -13.08 1.13
CA LEU A 33 2.20 -13.10 0.03
C LEU A 33 1.14 -14.19 0.32
N PRO A 34 -0.15 -13.85 0.47
CA PRO A 34 -1.19 -14.84 0.72
C PRO A 34 -1.25 -15.89 -0.39
N GLU A 35 -1.50 -17.15 -0.04
CA GLU A 35 -1.48 -18.28 -0.98
C GLU A 35 -2.35 -18.05 -2.22
N ARG A 36 -3.53 -17.43 -2.07
CA ARG A 36 -4.40 -17.11 -3.22
C ARG A 36 -3.74 -16.15 -4.21
N ALA A 37 -2.98 -15.16 -3.73
CA ALA A 37 -2.28 -14.23 -4.59
C ALA A 37 -1.04 -14.89 -5.22
N ALA A 38 -0.30 -15.67 -4.44
CA ALA A 38 0.85 -16.43 -4.93
C ALA A 38 0.45 -17.45 -6.02
N ALA A 39 -0.73 -18.05 -5.92
CA ALA A 39 -1.24 -19.00 -6.91
C ALA A 39 -1.69 -18.34 -8.23
N GLN A 40 -1.88 -17.02 -8.27
CA GLN A 40 -2.32 -16.33 -9.49
C GLN A 40 -1.17 -16.03 -10.46
N VAL A 41 0.06 -15.94 -9.97
CA VAL A 41 1.23 -15.55 -10.77
C VAL A 41 2.43 -16.41 -10.36
N GLU A 42 2.87 -17.27 -11.27
CA GLU A 42 4.09 -18.05 -11.06
C GLU A 42 5.35 -17.18 -11.12
N GLY A 43 6.37 -17.54 -10.33
CA GLY A 43 7.68 -16.89 -10.36
C GLY A 43 7.77 -15.55 -9.62
N LEU A 44 6.74 -15.16 -8.85
CA LEU A 44 6.83 -14.02 -7.95
C LEU A 44 7.92 -14.24 -6.90
N HIS A 45 8.84 -13.30 -6.80
CA HIS A 45 9.88 -13.25 -5.77
C HIS A 45 10.01 -11.83 -5.22
N LEU A 46 10.50 -11.72 -3.98
CA LEU A 46 10.62 -10.45 -3.28
C LEU A 46 11.67 -9.56 -3.96
N LEU A 47 11.24 -8.37 -4.41
CA LEU A 47 12.14 -7.31 -4.89
C LEU A 47 12.63 -6.43 -3.74
N GLY A 48 11.76 -6.13 -2.79
CA GLY A 48 12.08 -5.26 -1.66
C GLY A 48 10.91 -5.13 -0.68
N ALA A 49 11.23 -4.74 0.54
CA ALA A 49 10.25 -4.54 1.61
C ALA A 49 10.60 -3.29 2.42
N GLY A 50 9.61 -2.74 3.12
CA GLY A 50 9.78 -1.56 3.95
C GLY A 50 8.71 -1.45 5.04
N HIS A 51 9.07 -0.75 6.11
CA HIS A 51 8.19 -0.49 7.24
C HIS A 51 7.84 1.00 7.27
N LEU A 52 6.56 1.35 7.45
CA LEU A 52 6.16 2.72 7.69
C LEU A 52 5.81 2.94 9.16
N ASN A 53 6.60 3.81 9.80
CA ASN A 53 6.34 4.35 11.14
C ASN A 53 5.79 5.78 11.07
N TRP A 54 4.80 6.09 11.89
CA TRP A 54 4.38 7.44 12.20
C TRP A 54 4.77 7.79 13.62
N PHE A 55 5.79 8.63 13.77
CA PHE A 55 6.47 8.93 15.04
C PHE A 55 6.97 7.64 15.73
N VAL A 56 6.18 7.10 16.66
CA VAL A 56 6.49 5.90 17.46
C VAL A 56 5.54 4.74 17.18
N PHE A 57 4.54 4.93 16.31
CA PHE A 57 3.54 3.92 16.00
C PHE A 57 3.80 3.31 14.62
N SER A 58 3.92 1.99 14.58
CA SER A 58 3.90 1.22 13.34
C SER A 58 2.55 1.35 12.66
N VAL A 59 2.57 1.66 11.36
CA VAL A 59 1.37 1.85 10.54
C VAL A 59 1.14 0.62 9.68
N TYR A 60 2.16 0.22 8.93
CA TYR A 60 2.15 -1.00 8.12
C TYR A 60 3.56 -1.45 7.76
N ASP A 61 3.65 -2.72 7.39
CA ASP A 61 4.75 -3.29 6.63
C ASP A 61 4.31 -3.50 5.19
N ALA A 62 5.21 -3.30 4.23
CA ALA A 62 4.94 -3.52 2.81
C ALA A 62 6.07 -4.33 2.15
N ALA A 63 5.70 -5.23 1.23
CA ALA A 63 6.60 -6.01 0.40
C ALA A 63 6.17 -6.00 -1.06
N LEU A 64 7.12 -5.81 -1.97
CA LEU A 64 6.93 -5.81 -3.41
C LEU A 64 7.49 -7.10 -4.00
N TYR A 65 6.64 -7.87 -4.66
CA TYR A 65 6.99 -9.10 -5.38
C TYR A 65 6.92 -8.87 -6.88
N VAL A 66 7.86 -9.44 -7.64
CA VAL A 66 7.96 -9.29 -9.10
C VAL A 66 8.34 -10.62 -9.75
N THR A 67 8.13 -10.74 -11.06
CA THR A 67 8.54 -11.92 -11.86
C THR A 67 9.89 -11.73 -12.57
N GLY A 68 10.48 -10.54 -12.55
CA GLY A 68 11.76 -10.23 -13.20
C GLY A 68 12.78 -9.62 -12.25
N THR A 69 13.92 -9.14 -12.77
CA THR A 69 14.99 -8.56 -11.94
C THR A 69 14.70 -7.14 -11.42
N SER A 70 13.60 -6.53 -11.86
CA SER A 70 13.22 -5.16 -11.52
C SER A 70 11.71 -4.96 -11.66
N TYR A 71 11.19 -3.95 -10.97
CA TYR A 71 9.80 -3.50 -11.14
C TYR A 71 9.58 -2.96 -12.56
N SER A 72 8.49 -3.41 -13.19
CA SER A 72 7.98 -2.88 -14.45
C SER A 72 6.46 -3.02 -14.41
N PRO A 73 5.69 -1.94 -14.68
CA PRO A 73 4.23 -1.99 -14.64
C PRO A 73 3.62 -2.88 -15.73
N GLU A 74 4.38 -3.23 -16.76
CA GLU A 74 3.98 -4.12 -17.86
C GLU A 74 4.14 -5.61 -17.52
N ARG A 75 4.87 -5.94 -16.44
CA ARG A 75 5.07 -7.32 -15.97
C ARG A 75 4.22 -7.60 -14.73
N PRO A 76 3.84 -8.87 -14.48
CA PRO A 76 3.17 -9.21 -13.23
C PRO A 76 4.00 -8.84 -12.01
N PHE A 77 3.37 -8.15 -11.07
CA PHE A 77 3.89 -7.80 -9.75
C PHE A 77 2.77 -7.88 -8.72
N ALA A 78 3.13 -7.99 -7.44
CA ALA A 78 2.20 -7.94 -6.32
C ALA A 78 2.75 -7.03 -5.22
N LEU A 79 1.90 -6.20 -4.63
CA LEU A 79 2.25 -5.36 -3.49
C LEU A 79 1.48 -5.87 -2.27
N ALA A 80 2.18 -6.52 -1.34
CA ALA A 80 1.59 -7.00 -0.11
C ALA A 80 1.80 -5.97 1.01
N ILE A 81 0.73 -5.63 1.73
CA ILE A 81 0.75 -4.67 2.83
C ILE A 81 0.12 -5.32 4.07
N ARG A 82 0.91 -5.51 5.14
CA ARG A 82 0.39 -5.90 6.46
C ARG A 82 0.07 -4.65 7.24
N TYR A 83 -1.20 -4.48 7.60
CA TYR A 83 -1.63 -3.35 8.41
C TYR A 83 -1.44 -3.62 9.89
N GLU A 84 -0.84 -2.67 10.62
CA GLU A 84 -0.73 -2.76 12.08
C GLU A 84 -1.94 -2.11 12.77
N ARG A 85 -2.88 -1.56 12.00
CA ARG A 85 -4.05 -0.81 12.49
C ARG A 85 -5.30 -1.08 11.66
N ASN A 86 -6.45 -0.72 12.22
CA ASN A 86 -7.73 -0.83 11.53
C ASN A 86 -7.96 0.36 10.59
N PHE A 87 -8.42 0.08 9.38
CA PHE A 87 -8.86 1.10 8.41
C PHE A 87 -10.15 0.67 7.73
N SER A 88 -11.08 1.60 7.59
CA SER A 88 -12.25 1.37 6.76
C SER A 88 -11.90 1.43 5.26
N ALA A 89 -12.68 0.71 4.44
CA ALA A 89 -12.59 0.78 2.98
C ALA A 89 -12.60 2.24 2.45
N ALA A 90 -13.49 3.07 3.01
CA ALA A 90 -13.62 4.47 2.63
C ALA A 90 -12.36 5.29 2.99
N GLU A 91 -11.71 5.01 4.12
CA GLU A 91 -10.46 5.66 4.50
C GLU A 91 -9.32 5.29 3.56
N LEU A 92 -9.21 4.00 3.19
CA LEU A 92 -8.21 3.53 2.23
C LEU A 92 -8.44 4.17 0.86
N ALA A 93 -9.65 4.10 0.31
CA ALA A 93 -9.97 4.65 -1.01
C ALA A 93 -9.73 6.16 -1.10
N ARG A 94 -10.20 6.93 -0.11
CA ARG A 94 -10.00 8.38 -0.06
C ARG A 94 -8.52 8.75 0.02
N THR A 95 -7.74 8.00 0.79
CA THR A 95 -6.31 8.26 1.00
C THR A 95 -5.52 7.94 -0.27
N SER A 96 -5.76 6.77 -0.88
CA SER A 96 -5.11 6.38 -2.13
C SER A 96 -5.41 7.37 -3.24
N LEU A 97 -6.66 7.84 -3.38
CA LEU A 97 -7.01 8.86 -4.36
C LEU A 97 -6.23 10.17 -4.13
N LYS A 98 -6.09 10.59 -2.87
CA LYS A 98 -5.34 11.79 -2.52
C LYS A 98 -3.86 11.67 -2.92
N GLU A 99 -3.23 10.53 -2.65
CA GLU A 99 -1.83 10.30 -3.01
C GLU A 99 -1.63 10.17 -4.53
N MET A 100 -2.53 9.48 -5.23
CA MET A 100 -2.52 9.41 -6.70
C MET A 100 -2.60 10.79 -7.35
N LEU A 101 -3.48 11.67 -6.85
CA LEU A 101 -3.61 13.04 -7.37
C LEU A 101 -2.39 13.92 -7.03
N LYS A 102 -1.70 13.67 -5.91
CA LYS A 102 -0.45 14.38 -5.60
C LYS A 102 0.69 13.98 -6.54
N LEU A 103 0.76 12.69 -6.90
CA LEU A 103 1.78 12.16 -7.81
C LEU A 103 1.51 12.51 -9.27
N ASN A 104 0.23 12.69 -9.64
CA ASN A 104 -0.19 13.07 -10.97
C ASN A 104 -1.11 14.31 -10.93
N PRO A 105 -0.52 15.53 -10.93
CA PRO A 105 -1.29 16.78 -10.93
C PRO A 105 -2.27 16.90 -12.10
N ASP A 106 -1.97 16.30 -13.26
CA ASP A 106 -2.85 16.31 -14.43
C ASP A 106 -3.96 15.23 -14.35
N GLY A 107 -3.88 14.35 -13.36
CA GLY A 107 -4.80 13.22 -13.14
C GLY A 107 -6.23 13.63 -12.71
N HIS A 108 -6.50 14.92 -12.53
CA HIS A 108 -7.81 15.41 -12.10
C HIS A 108 -8.97 14.97 -13.01
N ALA A 109 -8.73 14.82 -14.32
CA ALA A 109 -9.74 14.35 -15.27
C ALA A 109 -10.26 12.93 -14.95
N HIS A 110 -9.44 12.10 -14.30
CA HIS A 110 -9.77 10.71 -13.96
C HIS A 110 -10.25 10.55 -12.52
N LYS A 111 -10.26 11.62 -11.73
CA LYS A 111 -10.53 11.60 -10.28
C LYS A 111 -11.79 10.82 -9.91
N ALA A 112 -12.91 11.08 -10.59
CA ALA A 112 -14.19 10.43 -10.27
C ALA A 112 -14.15 8.93 -10.55
N ARG A 113 -13.53 8.52 -11.67
CA ARG A 113 -13.36 7.12 -12.04
C ARG A 113 -12.48 6.39 -11.03
N TRP A 114 -11.31 6.96 -10.70
CA TRP A 114 -10.41 6.38 -9.70
C TRP A 114 -11.05 6.29 -8.32
N ALA A 115 -11.84 7.28 -7.90
CA ALA A 115 -12.58 7.20 -6.65
C ALA A 115 -13.47 5.95 -6.59
N GLN A 116 -14.27 5.72 -7.64
CA GLN A 116 -15.16 4.56 -7.72
C GLN A 116 -14.40 3.23 -7.80
N ASP A 117 -13.30 3.19 -8.54
CA ASP A 117 -12.49 1.97 -8.67
C ASP A 117 -11.82 1.62 -7.34
N LEU A 118 -11.29 2.60 -6.61
CA LEU A 118 -10.69 2.39 -5.30
C LEU A 118 -11.72 1.98 -4.24
N GLU A 119 -12.92 2.58 -4.25
CA GLU A 119 -14.02 2.17 -3.35
C GLU A 119 -14.48 0.73 -3.59
N ARG A 120 -14.43 0.26 -4.85
CA ARG A 120 -14.76 -1.12 -5.20
C ARG A 120 -13.63 -2.09 -4.87
N ALA A 121 -12.38 -1.67 -5.05
CA ALA A 121 -11.22 -2.52 -4.89
C ALA A 121 -10.84 -2.75 -3.42
N PHE A 122 -10.99 -1.75 -2.54
CA PHE A 122 -10.51 -1.86 -1.17
C PHE A 122 -11.55 -2.36 -0.19
N PRO A 123 -11.29 -3.48 0.51
CA PRO A 123 -12.07 -3.88 1.68
C PRO A 123 -11.68 -3.05 2.91
N SER A 124 -12.45 -3.17 3.98
CA SER A 124 -11.96 -2.71 5.30
C SER A 124 -10.94 -3.70 5.84
N VAL A 125 -9.90 -3.20 6.49
CA VAL A 125 -8.79 -4.01 7.04
C VAL A 125 -8.69 -3.80 8.55
N LYS A 126 -8.24 -4.83 9.24
CA LYS A 126 -7.94 -4.84 10.68
C LYS A 126 -6.44 -4.94 10.90
N SER A 127 -6.00 -4.62 12.11
CA SER A 127 -4.63 -4.90 12.55
C SER A 127 -4.31 -6.40 12.37
N GLY A 128 -3.19 -6.68 11.71
CA GLY A 128 -2.74 -8.00 11.29
C GLY A 128 -3.19 -8.43 9.88
N ASP A 129 -4.16 -7.75 9.26
CA ASP A 129 -4.62 -8.11 7.92
C ASP A 129 -3.56 -7.78 6.87
N VAL A 130 -3.45 -8.66 5.87
CA VAL A 130 -2.61 -8.46 4.69
C VAL A 130 -3.50 -8.18 3.48
N LEU A 131 -3.29 -7.03 2.85
CA LEU A 131 -3.91 -6.66 1.58
C LEU A 131 -2.89 -6.81 0.45
N VAL A 132 -3.31 -7.43 -0.65
CA VAL A 132 -2.51 -7.65 -1.87
C VAL A 132 -3.32 -7.30 -3.10
#